data_AF-A0A645E5Z7-F1
#
_entry.id   AF-A0A645E5Z7-F1
#
_cell.length_a   1.000
_cell.length_b   1.000
_cell.length_c   1.000
_cell.angle_alpha   90.00
_cell.angle_beta   90.00
_cell.angle_gamma   90.00
#
_symmetry.space_group_name_H-M   'P 1'
#
loop_
_entity.id
_entity.type
_entity.pdbx_description
1 polymer ?
#
loop_
_entity_poly.entity_id
_entity_poly.type
_entity_poly.pdbx_seq_one_letter_code
_entity_poly.pdbx_strand_id
1 'polypeptide(L)'
;MVLSKEVGKDVGLIIVMSRLRKASYHETMKRVPDYINKYFKNTNFMLLYPVQSATTDNYHNDMANASLLASIRNLGGFGEALLSTVKKSDPSE
;
A
#
# COMPACT_ATOMS: atom_id res chain seq x y z
N MET A 1 10.72 18.93 13.84
CA MET A 1 10.83 19.42 12.44
C MET A 1 9.95 18.54 11.56
N VAL A 2 9.22 19.10 10.59
CA VAL A 2 8.38 18.31 9.65
C VAL A 2 8.96 18.50 8.26
N LEU A 3 9.39 17.42 7.62
CA LEU A 3 10.09 17.45 6.33
C LEU A 3 9.30 18.19 5.24
N SER A 4 7.97 18.12 5.29
CA SER A 4 7.11 18.79 4.30
C SER A 4 7.24 20.32 4.28
N LYS A 5 7.84 20.94 5.30
CA LYS A 5 8.11 22.37 5.32
C LYS A 5 9.34 22.76 4.49
N GLU A 6 10.19 21.80 4.14
CA GLU A 6 11.44 22.03 3.41
C GLU A 6 11.34 21.60 1.93
N VAL A 7 10.28 20.89 1.57
CA VAL A 7 10.05 20.41 0.20
C VAL A 7 9.31 21.47 -0.61
N GLY A 8 9.88 21.85 -1.75
CA GLY A 8 9.29 22.81 -2.68
C GLY A 8 8.01 22.30 -3.33
N LYS A 9 7.15 23.21 -3.82
CA LYS A 9 5.84 22.89 -4.40
C LYS A 9 5.90 22.01 -5.66
N ASP A 10 6.96 22.14 -6.46
CA ASP A 10 7.11 21.45 -7.74
C ASP A 10 8.13 20.30 -7.68
N VAL A 11 8.36 19.75 -6.48
CA VAL A 11 9.32 18.67 -6.24
C VAL A 11 8.59 17.35 -6.05
N GLY A 12 9.13 16.28 -6.64
CA GLY A 12 8.70 14.90 -6.39
C GLY A 12 9.57 14.22 -5.33
N LEU A 13 8.99 13.36 -4.51
CA LEU A 13 9.72 12.55 -3.53
C LEU A 13 10.04 11.18 -4.11
N ILE A 14 11.31 10.76 -4.03
CA ILE A 14 11.71 9.38 -4.31
C ILE A 14 12.19 8.77 -3.00
N ILE A 15 11.54 7.70 -2.57
CA ILE A 15 11.80 7.05 -1.29
C ILE A 15 12.14 5.59 -1.54
N VAL A 16 13.39 5.22 -1.23
CA VAL A 16 13.87 3.84 -1.35
C VAL A 16 13.69 3.14 0.00
N MET A 17 12.93 2.05 0.00
CA MET A 17 12.61 1.26 1.17
C MET A 17 13.08 -0.17 1.00
N SER A 18 13.59 -0.76 2.09
CA SER A 18 13.88 -2.19 2.13
C SER A 18 12.58 -2.98 2.28
N ARG A 19 12.56 -4.20 1.74
CA ARG A 19 11.45 -5.13 1.99
C ARG A 19 11.55 -5.70 3.40
N LEU A 20 10.42 -6.15 3.96
CA LEU A 20 10.41 -6.81 5.26
C LEU A 20 11.34 -8.02 5.26
N ARG A 21 12.00 -8.28 6.40
CA ARG A 21 12.97 -9.39 6.58
C ARG A 21 14.21 -9.32 5.68
N LYS A 22 14.56 -8.14 5.16
CA LYS A 22 15.81 -7.92 4.42
C LYS A 22 16.76 -7.05 5.23
N ALA A 23 18.06 -7.14 4.91
CA ALA A 23 19.14 -6.58 5.73
C ALA A 23 18.99 -5.08 6.04
N SER A 24 18.49 -4.29 5.09
CA SER A 24 18.33 -2.84 5.26
C SER A 24 16.96 -2.43 5.81
N TYR A 25 16.14 -3.39 6.27
CA TYR A 25 14.81 -3.11 6.78
C TYR A 25 14.87 -2.55 8.19
N HIS A 26 14.13 -1.46 8.42
CA HIS A 26 13.94 -0.86 9.73
C HIS A 26 12.44 -0.76 10.05
N GLU A 27 12.03 -1.00 11.29
CA GLU A 27 10.61 -1.05 11.66
C GLU A 27 9.85 0.26 11.37
N THR A 28 10.52 1.40 11.53
CA THR A 28 10.00 2.74 11.16
C THR A 28 9.55 2.83 9.71
N MET A 29 10.08 2.00 8.79
CA MET A 29 9.65 1.97 7.38
C MET A 29 8.15 1.66 7.22
N LYS A 30 7.53 0.91 8.16
CA LYS A 30 6.08 0.67 8.17
C LYS A 30 5.25 1.95 8.29
N ARG A 31 5.80 2.98 8.93
CA ARG A 31 5.11 4.26 9.21
C ARG A 31 5.29 5.28 8.10
N VAL A 32 6.14 5.00 7.11
CA VAL A 32 6.44 5.92 6.01
C VAL A 32 5.19 6.24 5.17
N PRO A 33 4.35 5.26 4.76
CA PRO A 33 3.12 5.57 4.02
C PRO A 33 2.17 6.50 4.79
N ASP A 34 1.97 6.26 6.08
CA ASP A 34 1.11 7.10 6.93
C ASP A 34 1.66 8.53 7.06
N TYR A 35 2.98 8.65 7.17
CA TYR A 35 3.65 9.95 7.20
C TYR A 35 3.46 10.72 5.90
N ILE A 36 3.60 10.06 4.74
CA ILE A 36 3.35 10.64 3.42
C ILE A 36 1.90 11.13 3.33
N ASN A 37 0.94 10.26 3.66
CA ASN A 37 -0.48 10.60 3.62
C ASN A 37 -0.85 11.77 4.55
N LYS A 38 -0.13 11.93 5.67
CA LYS A 38 -0.36 13.01 6.61
C LYS A 38 0.23 14.34 6.15
N TYR A 39 1.44 14.33 5.60
CA TYR A 39 2.24 15.56 5.41
C TYR A 39 2.46 15.95 3.95
N PHE A 40 2.26 15.05 2.99
CA PHE A 40 2.60 15.21 1.57
C PHE A 40 1.40 14.96 0.64
N LYS A 41 0.19 15.34 1.07
CA LYS A 41 -1.08 15.09 0.34
C LYS A 41 -1.11 15.61 -1.10
N ASN A 42 -0.38 16.70 -1.37
CA ASN A 42 -0.36 17.37 -2.67
C ASN A 42 1.01 17.25 -3.36
N THR A 43 1.82 16.25 -2.97
CA THR A 43 3.18 16.04 -3.48
C THR A 43 3.25 14.69 -4.17
N ASN A 44 3.77 14.68 -5.40
CA ASN A 44 4.01 13.43 -6.11
C ASN A 44 5.12 12.64 -5.41
N PHE A 45 4.93 11.33 -5.25
CA PHE A 45 5.93 10.47 -4.65
C PHE A 45 6.06 9.13 -5.35
N MET A 46 7.24 8.54 -5.26
CA MET A 46 7.56 7.20 -5.74
C MET A 46 8.15 6.39 -4.59
N LEU A 47 7.55 5.24 -4.30
CA LEU A 47 8.01 4.30 -3.28
C LEU A 47 8.69 3.11 -3.96
N LEU A 48 10.01 3.01 -3.81
CA LEU A 48 10.83 2.01 -4.48
C LEU A 48 11.24 0.93 -3.47
N TYR A 49 10.98 -0.34 -3.82
CA TYR A 49 11.40 -1.50 -3.03
C TYR A 49 12.36 -2.37 -3.85
N PRO A 50 13.67 -2.09 -3.77
CA PRO A 50 14.66 -2.81 -4.56
C PRO A 50 14.55 -4.31 -4.36
N VAL A 51 14.82 -5.03 -5.44
CA VAL A 51 14.99 -6.47 -5.41
C VAL A 51 16.30 -6.74 -4.66
N GLN A 52 16.19 -7.21 -3.41
CA GLN A 52 17.35 -7.51 -2.58
C GLN A 52 17.70 -8.99 -2.74
N SER A 53 18.72 -9.26 -3.55
CA SER A 53 19.31 -10.58 -3.77
C SER A 53 19.77 -11.17 -2.44
N ALA A 54 18.94 -12.02 -1.87
CA ALA A 54 19.30 -12.97 -0.85
C ALA A 54 18.51 -14.22 -1.21
N THR A 55 19.25 -15.31 -1.43
CA THR A 55 18.91 -16.71 -1.75
C THR A 55 17.42 -16.97 -1.99
N THR A 56 17.12 -17.61 -3.13
CA THR A 56 15.83 -17.96 -3.77
C THR A 56 14.60 -18.25 -2.89
N ASP A 57 14.74 -18.43 -1.59
CA ASP A 57 13.77 -19.12 -0.74
C ASP A 57 12.72 -18.19 -0.12
N ASN A 58 12.84 -16.86 -0.27
CA ASN A 58 11.95 -15.89 0.39
C ASN A 58 11.24 -14.91 -0.56
N TYR A 59 11.24 -15.15 -1.87
CA TYR A 59 10.71 -14.20 -2.86
C TYR A 59 9.18 -14.11 -2.96
N HIS A 60 8.44 -15.15 -2.55
CA HIS A 60 7.05 -15.31 -3.00
C HIS A 60 5.93 -14.69 -2.14
N ASN A 61 6.16 -14.31 -0.88
CA ASN A 61 5.04 -13.97 0.01
C ASN A 61 4.77 -12.48 0.21
N ASP A 62 5.73 -11.57 0.02
CA ASP A 62 5.54 -10.16 0.39
C ASP A 62 5.02 -9.25 -0.75
N MET A 63 5.34 -9.55 -2.02
CA MET A 63 4.93 -8.70 -3.16
C MET A 63 3.45 -8.85 -3.52
N ALA A 64 2.86 -10.01 -3.25
CA ALA A 64 1.45 -10.26 -3.50
C ALA A 64 0.53 -9.52 -2.54
N ASN A 65 1.03 -8.80 -1.53
CA ASN A 65 0.16 -8.27 -0.48
C ASN A 65 -0.27 -6.82 -0.74
N ALA A 66 0.62 -5.87 -1.09
CA ALA A 66 0.23 -4.45 -1.12
C ALA A 66 -0.73 -4.06 -2.28
N SER A 67 -0.41 -4.45 -3.52
CA SER A 67 -1.25 -4.13 -4.69
C SER A 67 -2.51 -4.99 -4.76
N LEU A 68 -2.42 -6.24 -4.29
CA LEU A 68 -3.54 -7.18 -4.24
C LEU A 68 -4.49 -6.84 -3.08
N LEU A 69 -4.00 -6.39 -1.92
CA LEU A 69 -4.86 -5.89 -0.84
C LEU A 69 -5.67 -4.67 -1.27
N ALA A 70 -5.12 -3.76 -2.09
CA ALA A 70 -5.89 -2.64 -2.63
C ALA A 70 -7.04 -3.14 -3.52
N SER A 71 -6.77 -4.18 -4.33
CA SER A 71 -7.79 -4.82 -5.18
C SER A 71 -8.82 -5.63 -4.36
N ILE A 72 -8.42 -6.36 -3.33
CA ILE A 72 -9.32 -7.09 -2.40
C ILE A 72 -10.19 -6.12 -1.60
N ARG A 73 -9.64 -4.99 -1.16
CA ARG A 73 -10.41 -3.96 -0.44
C ARG A 73 -11.52 -3.37 -1.31
N ASN A 74 -11.27 -3.22 -2.61
CA ASN A 74 -12.28 -2.81 -3.60
C ASN A 74 -13.30 -3.93 -3.91
N LEU A 75 -12.94 -5.21 -3.77
CA LEU A 75 -13.84 -6.35 -3.94
C LEU A 75 -14.85 -6.51 -2.78
N GLY A 76 -14.57 -5.94 -1.60
CA GLY A 76 -15.49 -5.97 -0.45
C GLY A 76 -16.86 -5.35 -0.76
N GLY A 77 -16.93 -4.33 -1.62
CA GLY A 77 -18.20 -3.74 -2.08
C GLY A 77 -18.99 -4.64 -3.05
N PHE A 78 -18.31 -5.57 -3.72
CA PHE A 78 -18.94 -6.49 -4.67
C PHE A 78 -19.77 -7.57 -3.95
N GLY A 79 -19.32 -8.01 -2.77
CA GLY A 79 -20.07 -8.95 -1.93
C GLY A 79 -21.42 -8.41 -1.49
N GLU A 80 -21.47 -7.14 -1.06
CA GLU A 80 -22.71 -6.46 -0.66
C GLU A 80 -23.68 -6.27 -1.85
N ALA A 81 -23.15 -5.98 -3.04
CA ALA A 81 -23.95 -5.85 -4.25
C ALA A 81 -24.61 -7.19 -4.67
N LEU A 82 -23.90 -8.30 -4.51
CA LEU A 82 -24.45 -9.64 -4.77
C LEU A 82 -25.48 -10.04 -3.70
N LEU A 83 -25.21 -9.80 -2.42
CA LEU A 83 -26.13 -10.12 -1.31
C LEU A 83 -27.44 -9.33 -1.41
N SER A 84 -27.37 -8.04 -1.75
CA SER A 84 -28.57 -7.22 -1.93
C SER A 84 -29.40 -7.63 -3.16
N THR A 85 -28.76 -8.15 -4.21
CA THR A 85 -29.45 -8.68 -5.38
C THR A 85 -30.14 -10.01 -5.06
N VAL A 86 -29.46 -10.93 -4.37
CA VAL A 86 -30.04 -12.23 -3.95
C VAL A 86 -31.21 -12.04 -2.97
N LYS A 87 -31.08 -11.12 -2.00
CA LYS A 87 -32.13 -10.81 -1.04
C LYS A 87 -33.36 -10.16 -1.67
N LYS A 88 -33.20 -9.49 -2.82
CA LYS A 88 -34.31 -8.87 -3.56
C LYS A 88 -35.00 -9.85 -4.51
N SER A 89 -34.32 -10.91 -4.93
CA SER A 89 -34.85 -11.99 -5.77
C SER A 89 -35.51 -13.13 -4.98
N ASP A 90 -35.55 -13.05 -3.65
CA ASP A 90 -36.29 -13.97 -2.78
C ASP A 90 -37.61 -13.28 -2.35
N PRO A 91 -38.68 -13.31 -3.17
CA PRO A 91 -40.00 -12.96 -2.71
C PRO A 91 -40.45 -14.08 -1.78
N SER A 92 -40.54 -13.80 -0.50
CA SER A 92 -41.32 -14.59 0.43
C SER A 92 -42.71 -14.81 -0.18
N GLU A 93 -43.03 -16.08 -0.48
CA GLU A 93 -44.42 -16.55 -0.53
C GLU A 93 -45.16 -16.24 0.78
#